data_AF-A0A917JQC8-F1
#
_entry.id   AF-A0A917JQC8-F1
#
_cell.length_a   1.000
_cell.length_b   1.000
_cell.length_c   1.000
_cell.angle_alpha   90.00
_cell.angle_beta   90.00
_cell.angle_gamma   90.00
#
_symmetry.space_group_name_H-M   'P 1'
#
loop_
_entity.id
_entity.type
_entity.pdbx_description
1 polymer ?
#
loop_
_entity_poly.entity_id
_entity_poly.type
_entity_poly.pdbx_seq_one_letter_code
_entity_poly.pdbx_strand_id
1 'polypeptide(L)' 'MTSLSLAENILLNDFTDTMTIGTYQEQIERTAETKEDNLIYYGIVLFGNWEKVTQLTKKCSLWR' A
#
# COMPACT_ATOMS: atom_id res chain seq x y z
N MET A 1 -6.71 -1.06 -3.16
CA MET A 1 -5.78 -2.19 -3.38
C MET A 1 -5.45 -2.84 -2.04
N THR A 2 -5.06 -2.03 -1.05
CA THR A 2 -4.79 -2.43 0.34
C THR A 2 -5.84 -3.35 0.95
N SER A 3 -7.11 -2.93 0.98
CA SER A 3 -8.21 -3.74 1.55
C SER A 3 -8.40 -5.11 0.87
N LEU A 4 -8.24 -5.19 -0.46
CA LEU A 4 -8.32 -6.45 -1.21
C LEU A 4 -7.12 -7.36 -0.91
N SER A 5 -5.91 -6.79 -0.85
CA SER A 5 -4.70 -7.55 -0.50
C SER A 5 -4.77 -8.13 0.92
N LEU A 6 -5.31 -7.37 1.89
CA LEU A 6 -5.53 -7.86 3.26
C LEU A 6 -6.52 -9.02 3.29
N ALA A 7 -7.63 -8.92 2.55
CA ALA A 7 -8.63 -10.00 2.46
C ALA A 7 -8.04 -11.29 1.88
N GLU A 8 -7.09 -11.17 0.94
CA GLU A 8 -6.42 -12.31 0.29
C GLU A 8 -5.20 -12.84 1.06
N ASN A 9 -4.91 -12.29 2.25
CA ASN A 9 -3.71 -12.57 3.05
C ASN A 9 -2.40 -12.35 2.27
N ILE A 10 -2.36 -11.31 1.46
CA ILE A 10 -1.15 -10.88 0.75
C ILE A 10 -0.39 -9.90 1.63
N LEU A 11 0.91 -10.17 1.83
CA LEU A 11 1.78 -9.24 2.51
C LEU A 11 1.94 -8.00 1.65
N LEU A 12 1.76 -6.82 2.25
CA LEU A 12 1.82 -5.56 1.53
C LEU A 12 2.53 -4.50 2.34
N ASN A 13 3.03 -3.48 1.65
CA ASN A 13 3.42 -2.21 2.24
C ASN A 13 2.96 -1.06 1.35
N ASP A 14 2.26 -0.11 1.94
CA ASP A 14 1.82 1.11 1.28
C ASP A 14 2.86 2.23 1.45
N PHE A 15 2.89 3.14 0.47
CA PHE A 15 3.66 4.37 0.53
C PHE A 15 2.72 5.54 0.26
N THR A 16 2.46 6.33 1.29
CA THR A 16 1.52 7.45 1.25
C THR A 16 2.20 8.78 1.57
N ASP A 17 1.49 9.88 1.33
CA ASP A 17 1.93 11.22 1.70
C ASP A 17 2.20 11.38 3.21
N THR A 18 1.41 10.73 4.07
CA THR A 18 1.55 10.78 5.53
C THR A 18 2.85 10.17 6.05
N MET A 19 3.47 9.28 5.27
CA MET A 19 4.75 8.63 5.58
C MET A 19 5.97 9.45 5.12
N THR A 20 5.75 10.67 4.63
CA THR A 20 6.83 11.59 4.27
C THR A 20 7.07 12.59 5.38
N ILE A 21 8.33 13.03 5.52
CA ILE A 21 8.78 14.13 6.40
C ILE A 21 8.58 13.82 7.90
N GLY A 22 9.57 14.21 8.71
CA GLY A 22 9.57 13.96 10.16
C GLY A 22 10.07 12.58 10.54
N THR A 23 9.96 12.26 11.82
CA THR A 23 10.43 11.01 12.41
C THR A 23 9.49 9.85 12.10
N TYR A 24 9.99 8.63 12.29
CA TYR A 24 9.21 7.41 12.12
C TYR A 24 7.93 7.39 12.99
N GLN A 25 8.02 7.85 14.23
CA GLN A 25 6.89 7.86 15.15
C GLN A 25 5.78 8.83 14.67
N GLU A 26 6.15 10.04 14.27
CA GLU A 26 5.21 11.04 13.74
C GLU A 26 4.52 10.55 12.47
N GLN A 27 5.23 9.80 11.62
CA GLN A 27 4.66 9.20 10.41
C GLN A 27 3.61 8.13 10.73
N ILE A 28 3.84 7.30 11.75
CA ILE A 28 2.86 6.30 12.21
C ILE A 28 1.61 6.99 12.73
N GLU A 29 1.78 7.97 13.62
CA GLU A 29 0.67 8.69 14.25
C GLU A 29 -0.20 9.39 13.19
N ARG A 30 0.44 10.13 12.29
CA ARG A 30 -0.26 10.82 11.20
C ARG A 30 -0.98 9.85 10.26
N THR A 31 -0.39 8.70 9.95
CA THR A 31 -1.03 7.68 9.11
C THR A 31 -2.24 7.08 9.82
N ALA A 32 -2.17 6.84 11.13
CA ALA A 32 -3.27 6.30 11.92
C ALA A 32 -4.45 7.29 12.07
N GLU A 33 -4.18 8.59 12.11
CA GLU A 33 -5.21 9.65 12.21
C GLU A 33 -5.87 10.00 10.87
N THR A 34 -5.25 9.60 9.75
CA THR A 34 -5.74 9.92 8.41
C THR A 34 -6.68 8.82 7.91
N LYS A 35 -7.91 9.20 7.54
CA LYS A 35 -8.85 8.26 6.90
C LYS A 35 -8.29 7.76 5.57
N GLU A 36 -8.52 6.49 5.24
CA GLU A 36 -7.99 5.87 4.01
C GLU A 36 -8.39 6.64 2.75
N ASP A 37 -9.63 7.14 2.66
CA ASP A 37 -10.12 7.95 1.54
C ASP A 37 -9.38 9.30 1.35
N ASN A 38 -8.66 9.74 2.38
CA ASN A 38 -7.88 10.99 2.36
C ASN A 38 -6.39 10.75 2.09
N LEU A 39 -5.92 9.49 2.07
CA LEU A 39 -4.52 9.18 1.82
C LEU A 39 -4.18 9.37 0.34
N ILE A 40 -3.07 10.04 0.07
CA ILE A 40 -2.51 10.12 -1.27
C ILE A 40 -1.50 8.97 -1.42
N TYR A 41 -1.83 7.99 -2.25
CA TYR A 41 -0.96 6.84 -2.50
C TYR A 41 0.08 7.15 -3.57
N TYR A 42 1.35 6.99 -3.22
CA TYR A 42 2.49 7.06 -4.14
C TYR A 42 2.85 5.70 -4.72
N GLY A 43 2.62 4.62 -3.96
CA GLY A 43 2.90 3.28 -4.40
C GLY A 43 2.47 2.23 -3.38
N ILE A 44 2.48 0.97 -3.83
CA ILE A 44 2.22 -0.20 -3.00
C ILE A 44 3.13 -1.33 -3.47
N VAL A 45 3.69 -2.08 -2.53
CA VAL A 45 4.42 -3.32 -2.78
C VAL A 45 3.59 -4.47 -2.27
N LEU A 46 3.46 -5.53 -3.08
CA LEU A 46 2.73 -6.76 -2.74
C LEU A 46 3.70 -7.94 -2.82
N PHE A 47 3.63 -8.85 -1.85
CA PHE A 47 4.39 -10.09 -1.81
C PHE A 47 3.47 -11.26 -1.44
N GLY A 48 3.40 -12.26 -2.31
CA GLY A 48 2.52 -13.40 -2.11
C GLY A 48 2.39 -14.29 -3.34
N ASN A 49 1.35 -15.13 -3.36
CA ASN A 49 1.05 -16.03 -4.47
C ASN A 49 0.93 -15.27 -5.80
N TRP A 50 1.66 -15.74 -6.81
CA TRP A 50 1.75 -15.10 -8.12
C TRP A 50 0.39 -14.86 -8.77
N GLU A 51 -0.50 -15.85 -8.78
CA GLU A 51 -1.81 -15.73 -9.42
C GLU A 51 -2.67 -14.67 -8.74
N LYS A 52 -2.70 -14.69 -7.40
CA LYS A 52 -3.45 -13.69 -6.61
C LYS A 52 -2.90 -12.29 -6.79
N VAL A 53 -1.57 -12.13 -6.69
CA VAL A 53 -0.91 -10.82 -6.90
C VAL A 53 -1.15 -10.32 -8.33
N THR A 54 -1.06 -11.20 -9.34
CA THR A 54 -1.31 -10.86 -10.75
C THR A 54 -2.77 -10.45 -10.99
N GLN A 55 -3.74 -11.08 -10.32
CA GLN A 55 -5.15 -10.67 -10.41
C GLN A 55 -5.39 -9.28 -9.83
N LEU A 56 -4.69 -8.93 -8.75
CA LEU A 56 -4.76 -7.62 -8.12
C LEU A 56 -4.09 -6.54 -8.98
N THR A 57 -2.88 -6.80 -9.50
CA THR A 57 -2.11 -5.81 -10.27
C THR A 57 -2.52 -5.73 -11.74
N LYS A 58 -3.20 -6.75 -12.27
CA LYS A 58 -3.62 -6.87 -13.68
C LYS A 58 -2.47 -6.51 -14.64
N LYS A 59 -2.73 -5.67 -15.66
CA LYS A 59 -1.73 -5.12 -16.59
C LYS A 59 -1.22 -3.75 -16.13
N CYS A 60 -0.95 -3.54 -14.85
CA CYS A 60 0.03 -2.53 -14.49
C CYS A 60 1.36 -3.02 -15.08
N SER A 61 1.83 -2.39 -16.16
CA SER A 61 3.10 -2.75 -16.76
C SER A 61 4.18 -2.55 -15.72
N LEU A 62 4.63 -3.64 -15.09
CA LEU A 62 5.88 -3.66 -14.35
C LEU A 62 6.93 -3.12 -15.33
N TRP A 63 7.51 -1.97 -14.96
CA TRP A 63 8.53 -1.30 -15.75
C TRP A 63 9.64 -2.31 -16.10
N ARG A 64 10.07 -2.34 -17.37
CA ARG A 64 11.05 -3.31 -17.90
C ARG A 64 12.47 -2.98 -17.47
#